data_AF-A0A9P3GAE8-F1
#
_entry.id   AF-A0A9P3GAE8-F1
#
_cell.length_a   1.000
_cell.length_b   1.000
_cell.length_c   1.000
_cell.angle_alpha   90.00
_cell.angle_beta   90.00
_cell.angle_gamma   90.00
#
_symmetry.space_group_name_H-M   'P 1'
#
loop_
_entity.id
_entity.type
_entity.pdbx_description
1 polymer ?
#
loop_
_entity_poly.entity_id
_entity_poly.type
_entity_poly.pdbx_seq_one_letter_code
_entity_poly.pdbx_strand_id
1 'polypeptide(L)'
;MKTFFAILSLAVAASQVAAVCPGFNFAIGNAIPEGNGVNHWNVYDDSCNVVDGLTTNQNPCDVGIFGCSPPPVLFNEYTNSFTGLRYACRTDPNSGVCGSDVISVCCRNDGN
;
A
#
# COMPACT_ATOMS: atom_id res chain seq x y z
N MET A 1 -38.40 -37.54 -30.80
CA MET A 1 -38.18 -37.43 -29.34
C MET A 1 -37.44 -36.12 -29.11
N LYS A 2 -38.02 -35.20 -28.31
CA LYS A 2 -37.58 -33.80 -28.16
C LYS A 2 -36.73 -33.64 -26.90
N THR A 3 -35.50 -33.13 -27.09
CA THR A 3 -34.67 -32.27 -26.20
C THR A 3 -34.34 -32.84 -24.80
N PHE A 4 -33.18 -32.56 -24.18
CA PHE A 4 -32.72 -31.25 -23.71
C PHE A 4 -31.19 -31.26 -23.50
N PHE A 5 -30.50 -30.26 -24.05
CA PHE A 5 -29.14 -29.91 -23.67
C PHE A 5 -29.20 -28.98 -22.45
N ALA A 6 -28.67 -29.43 -21.31
CA ALA A 6 -28.52 -28.59 -20.12
C ALA A 6 -27.22 -27.78 -20.23
N ILE A 7 -27.34 -26.45 -20.34
CA ILE A 7 -26.20 -25.52 -20.29
C ILE A 7 -25.94 -25.22 -18.82
N LEU A 8 -24.81 -25.71 -18.30
CA LEU A 8 -24.35 -25.46 -16.93
C LEU A 8 -23.57 -24.14 -16.91
N SER A 9 -24.21 -23.06 -16.50
CA SER A 9 -23.57 -21.75 -16.34
C SER A 9 -22.68 -21.74 -15.10
N LEU A 10 -21.35 -21.74 -15.28
CA LEU A 10 -20.40 -21.48 -14.19
C LEU A 10 -20.46 -19.99 -13.82
N ALA A 11 -21.00 -19.68 -12.63
CA ALA A 11 -20.89 -18.35 -12.05
C ALA A 11 -19.48 -18.19 -11.45
N VAL A 12 -18.63 -17.41 -12.11
CA VAL A 12 -17.33 -16.99 -11.56
C VAL A 12 -17.59 -15.87 -10.56
N ALA A 13 -17.46 -16.16 -9.27
CA ALA A 13 -17.46 -15.15 -8.23
C ALA A 13 -16.14 -14.37 -8.30
N ALA A 14 -16.16 -13.17 -8.90
CA ALA A 14 -15.06 -12.23 -8.80
C ALA A 14 -15.02 -11.70 -7.36
N SER A 15 -14.04 -12.12 -6.57
CA SER A 15 -13.71 -11.49 -5.30
C SER A 15 -13.24 -10.06 -5.59
N GLN A 16 -14.13 -9.08 -5.41
CA GLN A 16 -13.73 -7.69 -5.43
C GLN A 16 -12.92 -7.44 -4.16
N VAL A 17 -11.58 -7.49 -4.28
CA VAL A 17 -10.70 -7.00 -3.23
C VAL A 17 -10.95 -5.50 -3.16
N ALA A 18 -11.52 -5.03 -2.05
CA ALA A 18 -11.62 -3.59 -1.81
C ALA A 18 -10.20 -3.03 -1.82
N ALA A 19 -9.97 -1.96 -2.57
CA ALA A 19 -8.64 -1.33 -2.64
C ALA A 19 -8.18 -0.96 -1.22
N VAL A 20 -6.92 -1.24 -0.89
CA VAL A 20 -6.41 -0.97 0.46
C VAL A 20 -6.43 0.52 0.80
N CYS A 21 -6.30 1.39 -0.21
CA CYS A 21 -6.42 2.84 -0.09
C CYS A 21 -7.32 3.38 -1.22
N PRO A 22 -8.65 3.40 -1.05
CA PRO A 22 -9.57 3.81 -2.11
C PRO A 22 -9.26 5.22 -2.64
N GLY A 23 -8.94 5.34 -3.93
CA GLY A 23 -8.67 6.62 -4.60
C GLY A 23 -7.23 7.12 -4.46
N PHE A 24 -6.31 6.28 -4.01
CA PHE A 24 -4.87 6.54 -3.96
C PHE A 24 -4.12 5.63 -4.94
N ASN A 25 -2.80 5.76 -5.00
CA ASN A 25 -1.95 4.91 -5.85
C ASN A 25 -1.21 3.85 -5.04
N PHE A 26 -0.80 4.22 -3.83
CA PHE A 26 0.01 3.39 -2.96
C PHE A 26 -0.42 3.54 -1.50
N ALA A 27 0.02 2.58 -0.69
CA ALA A 27 -0.15 2.58 0.75
C ALA A 27 1.19 2.30 1.43
N ILE A 28 1.46 2.94 2.58
CA ILE A 28 2.64 2.64 3.39
C ILE A 28 2.19 1.91 4.64
N GLY A 29 2.79 0.75 4.90
CA GLY A 29 2.56 -0.05 6.11
C GLY A 29 3.27 0.51 7.35
N ASN A 30 3.03 -0.13 8.49
CA ASN A 30 3.73 0.17 9.72
C ASN A 30 5.15 -0.40 9.73
N ALA A 31 5.95 0.01 10.73
CA ALA A 31 7.29 -0.55 10.93
C ALA A 31 7.22 -2.05 11.26
N ILE A 32 7.96 -2.84 10.50
CA ILE A 32 8.15 -4.28 10.70
C ILE A 32 9.54 -4.47 11.31
N PRO A 33 9.65 -4.94 12.57
CA PRO A 33 10.94 -5.12 13.21
C PRO A 33 11.67 -6.35 12.64
N GLU A 34 12.88 -6.14 12.13
CA GLU A 34 13.77 -7.21 11.62
C GLU A 34 14.79 -7.67 12.67
N GLY A 35 14.85 -6.97 13.81
CA GLY A 35 15.81 -7.20 14.89
C GLY A 35 17.05 -6.30 14.81
N ASN A 36 17.87 -6.29 15.86
CA ASN A 36 19.08 -5.47 15.96
C ASN A 36 18.87 -3.96 15.70
N GLY A 37 17.67 -3.43 16.00
CA GLY A 37 17.32 -2.03 15.75
C GLY A 37 17.06 -1.70 14.27
N VAL A 38 17.02 -2.70 13.40
CA VAL A 38 16.63 -2.55 11.99
C VAL A 38 15.12 -2.72 11.88
N ASN A 39 14.50 -1.82 11.13
CA ASN A 39 13.09 -1.89 10.77
C ASN A 39 12.95 -1.92 9.25
N HIS A 40 11.89 -2.56 8.80
CA HIS A 40 11.45 -2.59 7.42
C HIS A 40 10.07 -1.94 7.29
N TRP A 41 9.81 -1.29 6.17
CA TRP A 41 8.50 -0.75 5.82
C TRP A 41 8.16 -1.16 4.39
N ASN A 42 6.96 -1.66 4.21
CA ASN A 42 6.43 -2.01 2.89
C ASN A 42 5.67 -0.82 2.29
N VAL A 43 5.80 -0.68 0.98
CA VAL A 43 4.89 0.10 0.14
C VAL A 43 4.05 -0.87 -0.67
N TYR A 44 2.73 -0.73 -0.58
CA TYR A 44 1.77 -1.58 -1.26
C TYR A 44 1.10 -0.84 -2.41
N ASP A 45 0.73 -1.57 -3.46
CA ASP A 45 -0.30 -1.13 -4.40
C ASP A 45 -1.71 -1.33 -3.82
N ASP A 46 -2.73 -0.93 -4.59
CA ASP A 46 -4.14 -1.05 -4.20
C ASP A 46 -4.61 -2.49 -3.95
N SER A 47 -3.88 -3.49 -4.47
CA SER A 47 -4.18 -4.92 -4.35
C SER A 47 -3.36 -5.60 -3.25
N CYS A 48 -2.73 -4.83 -2.35
CA CYS A 48 -1.85 -5.33 -1.29
C CYS A 48 -0.61 -6.08 -1.78
N ASN A 49 -0.17 -5.85 -3.02
CA ASN A 49 1.13 -6.34 -3.45
C ASN A 49 2.21 -5.39 -2.93
N VAL A 50 3.27 -5.93 -2.33
CA VAL A 50 4.46 -5.15 -1.99
C VAL A 50 5.16 -4.74 -3.29
N VAL A 51 5.28 -3.44 -3.53
CA VAL A 51 5.85 -2.87 -4.76
C VAL A 51 7.14 -2.09 -4.53
N ASP A 52 7.39 -1.65 -3.29
CA ASP A 52 8.63 -1.01 -2.86
C ASP A 52 8.78 -1.21 -1.34
N GLY A 53 9.91 -0.80 -0.78
CA GLY A 53 10.12 -0.83 0.66
C GLY A 53 11.47 -0.27 1.09
N LEU A 54 11.56 0.03 2.39
CA LEU A 54 12.77 0.57 2.99
C LEU A 54 13.17 -0.29 4.19
N THR A 55 14.39 -0.80 4.19
CA THR A 55 15.00 -1.46 5.34
C THR A 55 16.13 -0.59 5.86
N THR A 56 16.05 -0.16 7.11
CA THR A 56 17.05 0.73 7.70
C THR A 56 17.08 0.64 9.23
N ASN A 57 18.23 0.98 9.82
CA ASN A 57 18.37 1.24 11.26
C ASN A 57 18.42 2.75 11.58
N GLN A 58 18.24 3.60 10.57
CA GLN A 58 18.16 5.06 10.70
C GLN A 58 16.70 5.53 10.69
N ASN A 59 16.48 6.82 10.91
CA ASN A 59 15.16 7.43 10.75
C ASN A 59 14.69 7.30 9.29
N PRO A 60 13.58 6.59 9.00
CA PRO A 60 13.10 6.39 7.64
C PRO A 60 12.68 7.69 6.94
N CYS A 61 12.47 8.77 7.69
CA CYS A 61 12.16 10.10 7.16
C CYS A 61 13.38 10.83 6.60
N ASP A 62 14.58 10.44 7.03
CA ASP A 62 15.84 11.12 6.67
C ASP A 62 16.64 10.33 5.62
N VAL A 63 16.22 9.10 5.31
CA VAL A 63 16.90 8.23 4.35
C VAL A 63 15.92 7.54 3.41
N GLY A 64 16.34 7.39 2.15
CA GLY A 64 15.64 6.57 1.18
C GLY A 64 14.42 7.24 0.57
N ILE A 65 13.26 6.61 0.73
CA ILE A 65 12.08 6.82 -0.12
C ILE A 65 10.93 7.54 0.57
N PHE A 66 11.02 7.82 1.88
CA PHE A 66 9.93 8.46 2.62
C PHE A 66 10.26 9.88 3.05
N GLY A 67 9.25 10.76 2.99
CA GLY A 67 9.25 12.04 3.68
C GLY A 67 8.25 12.03 4.83
N CYS A 68 8.52 12.84 5.85
CA CYS A 68 7.65 12.93 7.02
C CYS A 68 7.18 14.35 7.35
N SER A 69 5.99 14.45 7.93
CA SER A 69 5.46 15.69 8.48
C SER A 69 6.16 16.08 9.78
N PRO A 70 6.09 17.37 10.18
CA PRO A 70 6.34 17.78 11.55
C PRO A 70 5.41 17.03 12.54
N PRO A 71 5.72 17.05 13.85
CA PRO A 71 4.90 16.40 14.87
C PRO A 71 3.40 16.77 14.79
N PRO A 72 2.47 15.81 14.85
CA PRO A 72 2.70 14.36 14.95
C PRO A 72 3.33 13.81 13.66
N VAL A 73 4.44 13.07 13.81
CA VAL A 73 5.24 12.59 12.68
C VAL A 73 4.47 11.49 11.95
N LEU A 74 4.16 11.76 10.70
CA LEU A 74 3.51 10.83 9.77
C LEU A 74 4.30 10.83 8.47
N PHE A 75 4.28 9.73 7.73
CA PHE A 75 4.76 9.74 6.35
C PHE A 75 3.85 10.65 5.52
N ASN A 76 4.40 11.76 5.01
CA ASN A 76 3.67 12.72 4.17
C ASN A 76 4.11 12.66 2.70
N GLU A 77 5.13 11.88 2.40
CA GLU A 77 5.62 11.69 1.05
C GLU A 77 6.22 10.29 0.85
N TYR A 78 6.02 9.76 -0.35
CA TYR A 78 6.71 8.60 -0.87
C TYR A 78 7.34 8.94 -2.23
N THR A 79 8.62 8.65 -2.39
CA THR A 79 9.34 8.70 -3.66
C THR A 79 9.57 7.28 -4.16
N ASN A 80 8.94 6.93 -5.28
CA ASN A 80 9.08 5.61 -5.87
C ASN A 80 10.53 5.36 -6.31
N SER A 81 11.17 4.32 -5.76
CA SER A 81 12.61 4.09 -5.99
C SER A 81 12.96 3.71 -7.44
N PHE A 82 11.98 3.20 -8.19
CA PHE A 82 12.17 2.76 -9.58
C PHE A 82 11.96 3.88 -10.60
N THR A 83 11.00 4.78 -10.33
CA THR A 83 10.60 5.83 -11.27
C THR A 83 11.03 7.24 -10.85
N GLY A 84 11.38 7.44 -9.58
CA GLY A 84 11.67 8.74 -8.99
C GLY A 84 10.45 9.65 -8.81
N LEU A 85 9.25 9.17 -9.11
CA LEU A 85 8.02 9.94 -8.94
C LEU A 85 7.67 10.10 -7.46
N ARG A 86 7.16 11.27 -7.09
CA ARG A 86 6.81 11.64 -5.72
C ARG A 86 5.29 11.65 -5.54
N TYR A 87 4.85 11.10 -4.42
CA TYR A 87 3.44 10.92 -4.07
C TYR A 87 3.20 11.56 -2.71
N ALA A 88 2.17 12.40 -2.62
CA ALA A 88 1.77 12.99 -1.36
C ALA A 88 0.98 11.96 -0.54
N CYS A 89 1.36 11.80 0.72
CA CYS A 89 0.76 10.82 1.62
C CYS A 89 -0.04 11.48 2.75
N ARG A 90 -1.14 10.85 3.14
CA ARG A 90 -2.01 11.27 4.25
C ARG A 90 -2.70 10.07 4.88
N THR A 91 -3.10 10.21 6.14
CA THR A 91 -3.97 9.22 6.77
C THR A 91 -5.32 9.17 6.05
N ASP A 92 -5.92 8.00 5.96
CA ASP A 92 -7.27 7.81 5.41
C ASP A 92 -8.08 6.88 6.32
N PRO A 93 -9.28 7.28 6.77
CA PRO A 93 -10.11 6.43 7.63
C PRO A 93 -10.67 5.19 6.92
N ASN A 94 -10.61 5.13 5.59
CA ASN A 94 -10.98 3.98 4.77
C ASN A 94 -9.74 3.15 4.38
N SER A 95 -8.56 3.44 4.95
CA SER A 95 -7.38 2.61 4.76
C SER A 95 -7.60 1.22 5.35
N GLY A 96 -7.09 0.22 4.63
CA GLY A 96 -7.24 -1.19 4.95
C GLY A 96 -6.03 -1.77 5.68
N VAL A 97 -5.94 -3.10 5.58
CA VAL A 97 -4.86 -3.91 6.15
C VAL A 97 -4.39 -4.86 5.06
N CYS A 98 -3.07 -4.97 4.87
CA CYS A 98 -2.47 -5.94 3.97
C CYS A 98 -1.90 -7.10 4.79
N GLY A 99 -2.61 -8.23 4.83
CA GLY A 99 -2.26 -9.35 5.71
C GLY A 99 -2.39 -8.95 7.19
N SER A 100 -1.25 -8.84 7.88
CA SER A 100 -1.18 -8.36 9.27
C SER A 100 -0.71 -6.90 9.40
N ASP A 101 -0.37 -6.26 8.29
CA ASP A 101 0.19 -4.91 8.27
C ASP A 101 -0.93 -3.88 8.06
N VAL A 102 -1.22 -3.11 9.12
CA VAL A 102 -2.20 -2.03 9.07
C VAL A 102 -1.58 -0.86 8.33
N ILE A 103 -2.29 -0.31 7.35
CA ILE A 103 -1.78 0.84 6.60
C ILE A 103 -1.69 2.08 7.49
N SER A 104 -0.52 2.72 7.47
CA SER A 104 -0.28 3.98 8.19
C SER A 104 -0.82 5.18 7.41
N VAL A 105 -0.52 5.26 6.11
CA VAL A 105 -0.93 6.35 5.22
C VAL A 105 -1.18 5.85 3.79
N CYS A 106 -2.00 6.59 3.06
CA CYS A 106 -2.27 6.39 1.64
C CYS A 106 -1.62 7.51 0.82
N CYS A 107 -0.99 7.16 -0.29
CA CYS A 107 -0.19 8.06 -1.12
C CYS A 107 -0.74 8.19 -2.54
N ARG A 108 -0.92 9.43 -3.01
CA ARG A 108 -1.46 9.73 -4.34
C ARG A 108 -0.53 10.68 -5.10
N ASN A 109 -0.47 10.50 -6.42
CA ASN A 109 0.16 11.47 -7.29
C ASN A 109 -0.77 12.67 -7.43
N ASP A 110 -0.51 13.74 -6.68
CA ASP A 110 -1.27 14.99 -6.77
C ASP A 110 -0.73 15.93 -7.86
N GLY A 111 0.23 15.49 -8.69
CA GLY A 111 0.67 16.19 -9.90
C GLY A 111 1.67 17.33 -9.67
N ASN A 112 2.55 17.20 -8.68
CA ASN A 112 3.58 18.22 -8.38
C ASN A 112 4.87 18.04 -9.19
#